data_AF-A0A240U8Y2-F1
#
_entry.id   AF-A0A240U8Y2-F1
#
_cell.length_a   1.000
_cell.length_b   1.000
_cell.length_c   1.000
_cell.angle_alpha   90.00
_cell.angle_beta   90.00
_cell.angle_gamma   90.00
#
_symmetry.space_group_name_H-M   'P 1'
#
loop_
_entity.id
_entity.type
_entity.pdbx_description
1 polymer ?
#
loop_
_entity_poly.entity_id
_entity_poly.type
_entity_poly.pdbx_seq_one_letter_code
_entity_poly.pdbx_strand_id
1 'polypeptide(L)' 'MIATMRALESAPKQVPFELVAYPQANHGFNLGSYPFFFRGEDAEDAWKRTLAFLQQHQPVDGR' A
#
# COMPACT_ATOMS: atom_id res chain seq x y z
N MET A 1 -3.30 4.32 -14.74
CA MET A 1 -3.25 3.17 -13.82
C MET A 1 -4.12 3.35 -12.57
N ILE A 2 -4.12 4.53 -11.93
CA ILE A 2 -4.92 4.76 -10.70
C ILE A 2 -6.45 4.67 -10.91
N ALA A 3 -6.96 5.09 -12.08
CA ALA A 3 -8.38 5.00 -12.40
C ALA A 3 -8.89 3.54 -12.36
N THR A 4 -8.09 2.58 -12.82
CA THR A 4 -8.42 1.15 -12.74
C THR A 4 -8.49 0.66 -11.29
N MET A 5 -7.61 1.14 -10.42
CA MET A 5 -7.63 0.80 -8.99
C MET A 5 -8.86 1.40 -8.30
N ARG A 6 -9.28 2.61 -8.66
CA ARG A 6 -10.53 3.22 -8.16
C ARG A 6 -11.77 2.47 -8.65
N ALA A 7 -11.78 2.01 -9.90
CA ALA A 7 -12.85 1.16 -10.40
C ALA A 7 -12.91 -0.15 -9.61
N LEU A 8 -11.74 -0.79 -9.37
CA LEU A 8 -11.66 -1.97 -8.53
C LEU A 8 -12.21 -1.68 -7.13
N GLU A 9 -11.80 -0.59 -6.47
CA GLU A 9 -12.29 -0.16 -5.15
C GLU A 9 -13.82 -0.01 -5.10
N SER A 10 -14.44 0.55 -6.13
CA SER A 10 -15.90 0.72 -6.21
C SER A 10 -16.69 -0.56 -6.48
N ALA A 11 -16.05 -1.61 -7.01
CA ALA A 11 -16.75 -2.86 -7.34
C ALA A 11 -17.21 -3.62 -6.07
N PRO A 12 -18.26 -4.46 -6.12
CA PRO A 12 -18.64 -5.30 -5.00
C PRO A 12 -17.46 -6.17 -4.52
N LYS A 13 -17.25 -6.26 -3.21
CA LYS A 13 -16.20 -7.08 -2.59
C LYS A 13 -16.79 -8.26 -1.86
N GLN A 14 -16.13 -9.41 -1.97
CA GLN A 14 -16.46 -10.62 -1.19
C GLN A 14 -15.62 -10.74 0.08
N VAL A 15 -14.57 -9.93 0.20
CA VAL A 15 -13.63 -9.90 1.34
C VAL A 15 -13.34 -8.44 1.72
N PRO A 16 -12.89 -8.17 2.95
CA PRO A 16 -12.39 -6.83 3.31
C PRO A 16 -11.32 -6.36 2.31
N PHE A 17 -11.44 -5.10 1.88
CA PHE A 17 -10.56 -4.49 0.89
C PHE A 17 -10.30 -3.04 1.28
N GLU A 18 -9.06 -2.60 1.18
CA GLU A 18 -8.63 -1.21 1.39
C GLU A 18 -7.79 -0.76 0.20
N LEU A 19 -8.02 0.46 -0.30
CA LEU A 19 -7.15 1.14 -1.25
C LEU A 19 -6.66 2.47 -0.65
N VAL A 20 -5.36 2.61 -0.52
CA VAL A 20 -4.71 3.86 -0.12
C VAL A 20 -4.01 4.47 -1.34
N ALA A 21 -4.32 5.73 -1.62
CA ALA A 21 -3.69 6.47 -2.70
C ALA A 21 -2.87 7.63 -2.12
N TYR A 22 -1.61 7.72 -2.52
CA TYR A 22 -0.69 8.80 -2.17
C TYR A 22 -0.65 9.80 -3.34
N PRO A 23 -1.36 10.95 -3.28
CA PRO A 23 -1.61 11.79 -4.46
C PRO A 23 -0.34 12.40 -5.07
N GLN A 24 0.71 12.54 -4.26
CA GLN A 24 1.99 13.10 -4.67
C GLN A 24 3.02 12.02 -5.06
N ALA A 25 2.65 10.75 -4.96
CA ALA A 25 3.53 9.62 -5.25
C ALA A 25 3.39 9.13 -6.68
N ASN A 26 4.54 8.87 -7.31
CA ASN A 26 4.62 8.22 -8.60
C ASN A 26 4.86 6.72 -8.44
N HIS A 27 4.81 5.99 -9.55
CA HIS A 27 5.21 4.58 -9.56
C HIS A 27 6.64 4.41 -9.04
N GLY A 28 6.86 3.44 -8.15
CA GLY A 28 8.16 3.19 -7.52
C GLY A 28 8.49 4.09 -6.33
N PHE A 29 7.52 4.80 -5.74
CA PHE A 29 7.76 5.73 -4.62
C PHE A 29 8.39 5.10 -3.37
N ASN A 30 8.31 3.77 -3.22
CA ASN A 30 8.90 3.01 -2.13
C ASN A 30 10.34 2.56 -2.40
N LEU A 31 10.87 2.77 -3.60
CA LEU A 31 12.19 2.30 -3.98
C LEU A 31 13.27 3.34 -3.61
N GLY A 32 13.86 3.19 -2.42
CA GLY A 32 14.91 4.10 -1.92
C GLY A 32 16.14 4.23 -2.82
N SER A 33 16.40 3.25 -3.69
CA SER A 33 17.48 3.30 -4.68
C SER A 33 17.20 4.18 -5.90
N TYR A 34 15.96 4.68 -6.07
CA TYR A 34 15.54 5.54 -7.16
C TYR A 34 15.11 6.92 -6.65
N PRO A 35 16.07 7.83 -6.36
CA PRO A 35 15.81 9.07 -5.64
C PRO A 35 14.83 10.02 -6.32
N PHE A 36 14.67 9.94 -7.65
CA PHE A 36 13.71 10.78 -8.40
C PHE A 36 12.24 10.42 -8.13
N PHE A 37 11.96 9.18 -7.75
CA PHE A 37 10.60 8.71 -7.48
C PHE A 37 10.36 8.47 -5.99
N PHE A 38 11.42 8.22 -5.22
CA PHE A 38 11.33 7.91 -3.80
C PHE A 38 10.65 9.02 -3.00
N ARG A 39 9.68 8.63 -2.19
CA ARG A 39 9.00 9.52 -1.24
C ARG A 39 8.98 8.86 0.13
N GLY A 40 9.91 9.26 0.98
CA GLY A 40 10.15 8.62 2.28
C GLY A 40 8.91 8.54 3.16
N GLU A 41 8.16 9.64 3.30
CA GLU A 41 6.95 9.70 4.14
C GLU A 41 5.86 8.73 3.65
N ASP A 42 5.57 8.75 2.34
CA ASP A 42 4.56 7.86 1.75
C ASP A 42 5.01 6.39 1.82
N ALA A 43 6.30 6.13 1.59
CA ALA A 43 6.88 4.78 1.69
C ALA A 43 6.81 4.22 3.11
N GLU A 44 7.09 5.06 4.11
CA GLU A 44 7.00 4.69 5.52
C GLU A 44 5.55 4.40 5.95
N ASP A 45 4.59 5.25 5.55
CA ASP A 45 3.17 5.01 5.83
C ASP A 45 2.67 3.72 5.17
N ALA A 46 3.00 3.51 3.89
CA ALA A 46 2.64 2.29 3.16
C ALA A 46 3.22 1.04 3.84
N TRP A 47 4.45 1.12 4.35
CA TRP A 47 5.08 0.02 5.08
C TRP A 47 4.40 -0.25 6.42
N LYS A 48 4.08 0.78 7.20
CA LYS A 48 3.36 0.64 8.48
C LYS A 48 2.00 -0.04 8.29
N ARG A 49 1.23 0.38 7.28
CA ARG A 49 -0.07 -0.25 6.94
C ARG A 49 0.08 -1.71 6.53
N THR A 50 1.11 -2.00 5.74
CA THR A 50 1.43 -3.38 5.33
C THR A 50 1.70 -4.26 6.55
N LEU A 51 2.53 -3.80 7.49
CA LEU A 51 2.82 -4.54 8.72
C LEU A 51 1.56 -4.74 9.57
N ALA A 52 0.72 -3.71 9.73
CA ALA A 52 -0.51 -3.81 10.49
C ALA A 52 -1.48 -4.85 9.87
N PHE A 53 -1.64 -4.83 8.55
CA PHE A 53 -2.46 -5.82 7.82
C PHE A 53 -1.91 -7.24 8.02
N LEU A 54 -0.59 -7.43 7.88
CA LEU A 54 0.02 -8.75 8.06
C LEU A 54 -0.11 -9.25 9.50
N GLN A 55 0.08 -8.39 10.51
CA GLN A 55 -0.09 -8.77 11.92
C GLN A 55 -1.50 -9.25 12.23
N GLN A 56 -2.51 -8.66 11.58
CA GLN A 56 -3.91 -9.06 11.77
C GLN A 56 -4.24 -10.43 11.16
N HIS A 57 -3.60 -10.79 10.05
CA HIS A 57 -4.01 -11.95 9.23
C HIS A 57 -2.99 -13.10 9.19
N GLN A 58 -1.74 -12.82 9.54
CA GLN A 58 -0.60 -13.72 9.60
C GLN A 58 0.22 -13.37 10.85
N PRO A 59 -0.32 -13.58 12.07
CA PRO A 59 0.48 -13.43 13.27
C PRO A 59 1.71 -14.33 13.13
N VAL A 60 2.90 -13.74 13.26
CA VAL A 60 4.15 -14.49 13.28
C VAL A 60 4.15 -15.26 14.60
N ASP A 61 3.60 -16.47 14.59
CA ASP A 61 3.82 -17.44 15.66
C ASP A 61 5.31 -17.74 15.64
N GLY A 62 6.06 -17.13 16.56
CA GLY A 62 7.49 -17.34 16.72
C GLY A 62 7.83 -18.72 17.29
N ARG A 63 7.39 -19.79 16.62
CA ARG A 63 7.81 -21.18 16.88
C ARG A 63 8.81 -21.65 15.85
#